data_AF-A0A3M1QRE5-F1
#
_entry.id   AF-A0A3M1QRE5-F1
#
_cell.length_a   1.000
_cell.length_b   1.000
_cell.length_c   1.000
_cell.angle_alpha   90.00
_cell.angle_beta   90.00
_cell.angle_gamma   90.00
#
_symmetry.space_group_name_H-M   'P 1'
#
loop_
_entity.id
_entity.type
_entity.pdbx_description
1 polymer ?
#
loop_
_entity_poly.entity_id
_entity_poly.type
_entity_poly.pdbx_seq_one_letter_code
_entity_poly.pdbx_strand_id
1 'polypeptide(L)'
;MFARLNAEPDIELTVFHGRGIPGTKLVNSDTFEGFSHKQMFTLNGMTRSSGRRVPWTVCPFVGFSLMRYNPDVVVVEGGSNVFTNIFVYAYAMLFRKKTVWWTLGVLPGRKFRGLGRLYRAVVQTLERRSTILLGYSSVALDYFRSSGYPSEKCMRAVNCVDTDRVFSDIAAG
;
A
#
# COMPACT_ATOMS: atom_id res chain seq x y z
N MET A 1 -11.10 9.64 0.41
CA MET A 1 -11.26 8.17 0.44
C MET A 1 -11.33 7.63 1.87
N PHE A 2 -10.25 7.72 2.67
CA PHE A 2 -10.25 7.15 4.03
C PHE A 2 -11.36 7.71 4.94
N ALA A 3 -11.64 9.01 4.86
CA ALA A 3 -12.75 9.62 5.61
C ALA A 3 -14.12 9.01 5.24
N ARG A 4 -14.37 8.75 3.95
CA ARG A 4 -15.60 8.06 3.50
C ARG A 4 -15.65 6.62 4.00
N LEU A 5 -14.54 5.89 3.93
CA LEU A 5 -14.47 4.51 4.42
C LEU A 5 -14.68 4.43 5.95
N ASN A 6 -14.18 5.41 6.70
CA ASN A 6 -14.37 5.52 8.14
C ASN A 6 -15.80 5.93 8.55
N ALA A 7 -16.60 6.42 7.60
CA ALA A 7 -18.01 6.77 7.85
C ALA A 7 -18.95 5.56 7.69
N GLU A 8 -18.46 4.43 7.15
CA GLU A 8 -19.22 3.19 7.08
C GLU A 8 -19.38 2.59 8.49
N PRO A 9 -20.62 2.34 8.96
CA PRO A 9 -20.88 1.95 10.35
C PRO A 9 -20.24 0.61 10.74
N ASP A 10 -20.01 -0.26 9.76
CA ASP A 10 -19.44 -1.60 9.94
C ASP A 10 -17.91 -1.64 9.79
N ILE A 11 -17.26 -0.48 9.59
CA ILE A 11 -15.81 -0.41 9.35
C ILE A 11 -15.15 0.49 10.38
N GLU A 12 -14.38 -0.13 11.27
CA GLU A 12 -13.39 0.59 12.06
C GLU A 12 -12.08 0.71 11.26
N LEU A 13 -11.71 1.94 10.88
CA LEU A 13 -10.51 2.21 10.09
C LEU A 13 -9.46 2.97 10.91
N THR A 14 -8.25 2.41 10.99
CA THR A 14 -7.05 3.16 11.42
C THR A 14 -5.97 3.09 10.36
N VAL A 15 -5.46 4.27 9.93
CA VAL A 15 -4.36 4.38 8.97
C VAL A 15 -3.01 4.44 9.69
N PHE A 16 -2.19 3.42 9.52
CA PHE A 16 -0.80 3.42 9.99
C PHE A 16 0.11 3.96 8.88
N HIS A 17 0.80 5.07 9.14
CA HIS A 17 1.64 5.72 8.14
C HIS A 17 3.02 6.08 8.67
N GLY A 18 4.00 6.13 7.77
CA GLY A 18 5.36 6.56 8.12
C GLY A 18 5.53 8.07 8.07
N ARG A 19 6.76 8.52 8.34
CA ARG A 19 7.21 9.89 8.00
C ARG A 19 7.47 9.98 6.50
N GLY A 20 6.90 10.99 5.85
CA GLY A 20 7.21 11.30 4.46
C GLY A 20 8.69 11.69 4.25
N ILE A 21 9.11 11.69 2.98
CA ILE A 21 10.44 12.11 2.54
C ILE A 21 10.28 13.34 1.63
N PRO A 22 10.63 14.54 2.11
CA PRO A 22 10.51 15.78 1.33
C PRO A 22 11.21 15.70 -0.02
N GLY A 23 10.61 16.29 -1.05
CA GLY A 23 11.14 16.29 -2.43
C GLY A 23 11.03 14.94 -3.14
N THR A 24 10.24 14.00 -2.62
CA THR A 24 9.96 12.71 -3.26
C THR A 24 8.45 12.50 -3.43
N LYS A 25 8.06 11.39 -4.06
CA LYS A 25 6.65 10.98 -4.16
C LYS A 25 6.09 10.40 -2.86
N LEU A 26 6.95 10.09 -1.89
CA LEU A 26 6.55 9.55 -0.58
C LEU A 26 6.28 10.71 0.38
N VAL A 27 5.22 11.46 0.12
CA VAL A 27 4.77 12.57 0.97
C VAL A 27 3.46 12.19 1.65
N ASN A 28 3.26 12.70 2.85
CA ASN A 28 2.01 12.52 3.56
C ASN A 28 1.00 13.58 3.11
N SER A 29 -0.28 13.31 3.36
CA SER A 29 -1.33 14.33 3.26
C SER A 29 -1.06 15.46 4.24
N ASP A 30 -1.46 16.68 3.89
CA ASP A 30 -1.42 17.85 4.77
C ASP A 30 -2.46 17.77 5.89
N THR A 31 -3.49 16.93 5.70
CA THR A 31 -4.57 16.69 6.67
C THR A 31 -4.86 15.21 6.86
N PHE A 32 -5.22 14.84 8.10
CA PHE A 32 -5.67 13.50 8.51
C PHE A 32 -7.08 13.54 9.13
N GLU A 33 -7.89 14.51 8.72
CA GLU A 33 -9.25 14.68 9.23
C GLU A 33 -10.20 13.58 8.73
N GLY A 34 -11.17 13.22 9.57
CA GLY A 34 -12.25 12.29 9.23
C GLY A 34 -11.91 10.80 9.33
N PHE A 35 -10.73 10.42 9.83
CA PHE A 35 -10.37 9.02 10.07
C PHE A 35 -9.31 8.87 11.18
N SER A 36 -9.28 7.73 11.85
CA SER A 36 -8.23 7.43 12.83
C SER A 36 -6.90 7.19 12.13
N HIS A 37 -5.81 7.70 12.67
CA HIS A 37 -4.48 7.48 12.13
C HIS A 37 -3.41 7.39 13.22
N LYS A 38 -2.30 6.71 12.89
CA LYS A 38 -1.14 6.58 13.76
C LYS A 38 0.14 6.71 12.94
N GLN A 39 0.91 7.76 13.24
CA GLN A 39 2.26 7.88 12.69
C GLN A 39 3.20 6.88 13.37
N MET A 40 3.92 6.13 12.56
CA MET A 40 4.83 5.08 13.00
C MET A 40 6.25 5.60 13.16
N PHE A 41 7.02 4.99 14.08
CA PHE A 41 8.47 5.13 14.05
C PHE A 41 8.98 4.67 12.69
N THR A 42 9.70 5.57 12.01
CA THR A 42 10.04 5.42 10.60
C THR A 42 11.53 5.66 10.39
N LEU A 43 12.19 4.73 9.70
CA LEU A 43 13.52 4.94 9.15
C LEU A 43 13.38 5.19 7.64
N ASN A 44 14.01 6.26 7.17
CA ASN A 44 13.99 6.67 5.77
C ASN A 44 15.42 6.73 5.23
N GLY A 45 15.58 6.48 3.94
CA GLY A 45 16.84 6.71 3.26
C GLY A 45 16.71 6.76 1.75
N MET A 46 17.84 6.97 1.11
CA MET A 46 17.95 7.09 -0.34
C MET A 46 19.01 6.11 -0.84
N THR A 47 18.66 5.28 -1.81
CA THR A 47 19.61 4.42 -2.53
C THR A 47 19.79 4.91 -3.96
N ARG A 48 20.90 4.53 -4.59
CA ARG A 48 21.08 4.72 -6.03
C ARG A 48 20.78 3.42 -6.75
N SER A 49 19.88 3.46 -7.73
CA SER A 49 19.57 2.33 -8.59
C SER A 49 19.42 2.81 -10.03
N SER A 50 20.19 2.23 -10.95
CA SER A 50 20.18 2.58 -12.39
C SER A 50 20.29 4.10 -12.62
N GLY A 51 21.19 4.77 -11.91
CA GLY A 51 21.41 6.22 -12.01
C GLY A 51 20.35 7.10 -11.35
N ARG A 52 19.28 6.53 -10.79
CA ARG A 52 18.21 7.27 -10.11
C ARG A 52 18.32 7.13 -8.60
N ARG A 53 17.92 8.17 -7.87
CA ARG A 53 17.71 8.09 -6.41
C ARG A 53 16.36 7.43 -6.15
N VAL A 54 16.39 6.34 -5.40
CA VAL A 54 15.20 5.58 -5.01
C VAL A 54 15.03 5.71 -3.50
N PRO A 55 13.99 6.41 -3.03
CA PRO A 55 13.69 6.49 -1.61
C PRO A 55 13.24 5.12 -1.10
N TRP A 56 13.56 4.84 0.16
CA TRP A 56 13.02 3.71 0.89
C TRP A 56 12.57 4.17 2.27
N THR A 57 11.52 3.51 2.74
CA THR A 57 10.89 3.76 4.03
C THR A 57 10.64 2.42 4.71
N VAL A 58 10.94 2.34 6.00
CA VAL A 58 10.64 1.17 6.83
C VAL A 58 10.10 1.57 8.18
N CYS A 59 9.00 0.94 8.59
CA CYS A 59 8.43 1.05 9.93
C CYS A 59 8.68 -0.28 10.69
N PRO A 60 9.86 -0.45 11.34
CA PRO A 60 10.25 -1.76 11.89
C PRO A 60 9.33 -2.23 13.01
N PHE A 61 8.67 -1.31 13.72
CA PHE A 61 7.77 -1.61 14.83
C PHE A 61 6.28 -1.65 14.44
N VAL A 62 5.98 -1.71 13.14
CA VAL A 62 4.58 -1.82 12.66
C VAL A 62 3.89 -3.07 13.20
N GLY A 63 4.61 -4.20 13.28
CA GLY A 63 4.07 -5.43 13.84
C GLY A 63 3.56 -5.27 15.28
N PHE A 64 4.31 -4.58 16.15
CA PHE A 64 3.87 -4.31 17.54
C PHE A 64 2.66 -3.39 17.61
N SER A 65 2.57 -2.40 16.73
CA SER A 65 1.38 -1.55 16.66
C SER A 65 0.16 -2.32 16.18
N LEU A 66 0.32 -3.21 15.21
CA LEU A 66 -0.74 -4.10 14.75
C LEU A 66 -1.14 -5.14 15.81
N MET A 67 -0.21 -5.63 16.63
CA MET A 67 -0.55 -6.50 17.77
C MET A 67 -1.44 -5.78 18.79
N ARG A 68 -1.15 -4.51 19.07
CA ARG A 68 -1.94 -3.72 20.02
C ARG A 68 -3.31 -3.31 19.46
N TYR A 69 -3.37 -3.04 18.15
CA TYR A 69 -4.61 -2.66 17.46
C TYR A 69 -5.49 -3.88 17.11
N ASN A 70 -4.87 -5.02 16.84
CA ASN A 70 -5.50 -6.30 16.52
C ASN A 70 -6.55 -6.27 15.38
N PRO A 71 -6.24 -5.71 14.19
CA PRO A 71 -7.20 -5.62 13.10
C PRO A 71 -7.59 -7.01 12.54
N ASP A 72 -8.79 -7.15 12.00
CA ASP A 72 -9.22 -8.37 11.29
C ASP A 72 -8.62 -8.47 9.88
N VAL A 73 -8.49 -7.31 9.23
CA VAL A 73 -7.98 -7.15 7.87
C VAL A 73 -6.88 -6.09 7.86
N VAL A 74 -5.77 -6.37 7.16
CA VAL A 74 -4.70 -5.39 6.93
C VAL A 74 -4.58 -5.09 5.44
N VAL A 75 -4.77 -3.83 5.08
CA VAL A 75 -4.53 -3.34 3.71
C VAL A 75 -3.13 -2.75 3.65
N VAL A 76 -2.32 -3.18 2.68
CA VAL A 76 -0.97 -2.65 2.47
C VAL A 76 -0.85 -1.99 1.11
N GLU A 77 -0.15 -0.86 1.07
CA GLU A 77 0.36 -0.32 -0.19
C GLU A 77 1.52 -1.21 -0.65
N GLY A 78 1.49 -1.66 -1.91
CA GLY A 78 2.35 -2.72 -2.43
C GLY A 78 3.84 -2.39 -2.52
N GLY A 79 4.39 -2.42 -3.73
CA GLY A 79 5.86 -2.42 -3.93
C GLY A 79 6.61 -1.22 -3.34
N SER A 80 5.96 -0.06 -3.18
CA SER A 80 6.54 1.16 -2.59
C SER A 80 6.91 1.00 -1.11
N ASN A 81 6.20 0.14 -0.37
CA ASN A 81 6.38 -0.04 1.06
C ASN A 81 6.86 -1.46 1.43
N VAL A 82 7.59 -2.13 0.51
CA VAL A 82 7.95 -3.55 0.64
C VAL A 82 8.66 -3.88 1.97
N PHE A 83 9.52 -2.98 2.46
CA PHE A 83 10.29 -3.22 3.68
C PHE A 83 9.39 -3.24 4.91
N THR A 84 8.42 -2.31 4.99
CA THR A 84 7.39 -2.34 6.03
C THR A 84 6.48 -3.56 5.87
N ASN A 85 6.11 -3.91 4.63
CA ASN A 85 5.22 -5.03 4.36
C ASN A 85 5.80 -6.37 4.82
N ILE A 86 7.13 -6.55 4.84
CA ILE A 86 7.73 -7.76 5.42
C ILE A 86 7.29 -7.95 6.89
N PHE A 87 7.33 -6.88 7.70
CA PHE A 87 6.90 -6.94 9.10
C PHE A 87 5.38 -7.09 9.23
N VAL A 88 4.60 -6.45 8.35
CA VAL A 88 3.13 -6.61 8.33
C VAL A 88 2.74 -8.04 8.01
N TYR A 89 3.38 -8.69 7.03
CA TYR A 89 3.08 -10.08 6.69
C TYR A 89 3.59 -11.05 7.74
N ALA A 90 4.72 -10.77 8.40
CA ALA A 90 5.15 -11.56 9.55
C ALA A 90 4.09 -11.56 10.65
N TYR A 91 3.55 -10.37 10.99
CA TYR A 91 2.41 -10.24 11.90
C TYR A 91 1.18 -11.01 11.39
N ALA A 92 0.76 -10.78 10.14
CA ALA A 92 -0.44 -11.40 9.61
C ALA A 92 -0.35 -12.93 9.55
N MET A 93 0.83 -13.49 9.29
CA MET A 93 1.05 -14.94 9.33
C MET A 93 0.97 -15.48 10.77
N LEU A 94 1.60 -14.80 11.74
CA LEU A 94 1.60 -15.24 13.13
C LEU A 94 0.19 -15.20 13.76
N PHE A 95 -0.60 -14.18 13.43
CA PHE A 95 -1.95 -13.96 13.98
C PHE A 95 -3.08 -14.33 13.02
N ARG A 96 -2.75 -14.98 11.88
CA ARG A 96 -3.70 -15.44 10.84
C ARG A 96 -4.65 -14.35 10.32
N LYS A 97 -4.16 -13.12 10.22
CA LYS A 97 -4.94 -11.97 9.73
C LYS A 97 -5.07 -11.98 8.21
N LYS A 98 -6.20 -11.51 7.70
CA LYS A 98 -6.42 -11.37 6.24
C LYS A 98 -5.64 -10.17 5.73
N THR A 99 -5.04 -10.29 4.54
CA THR A 99 -4.24 -9.22 3.94
C THR A 99 -4.76 -8.85 2.56
N VAL A 100 -4.77 -7.55 2.27
CA VAL A 100 -5.11 -7.00 0.95
C VAL A 100 -3.86 -6.29 0.43
N TRP A 101 -3.33 -6.78 -0.70
CA TRP A 101 -2.20 -6.16 -1.37
C TRP A 101 -2.70 -5.15 -2.39
N TRP A 102 -2.54 -3.87 -2.10
CA TRP A 102 -3.03 -2.78 -2.93
C TRP A 102 -1.90 -2.18 -3.77
N THR A 103 -1.98 -2.27 -5.10
CA THR A 103 -0.87 -1.87 -5.96
C THR A 103 -1.28 -1.39 -7.35
N LEU A 104 -0.40 -0.58 -7.96
CA LEU A 104 -0.46 -0.21 -9.37
C LEU A 104 -0.01 -1.36 -10.30
N GLY A 105 0.49 -2.46 -9.75
CA GLY A 105 1.04 -3.58 -10.50
C GLY A 105 2.48 -3.31 -10.94
N VAL A 106 2.85 -3.83 -12.11
CA VAL A 106 4.19 -3.66 -12.70
C VAL A 106 4.11 -2.74 -13.91
N LEU A 107 5.01 -1.76 -13.97
CA LEU A 107 5.18 -0.93 -15.16
C LEU A 107 5.62 -1.79 -16.36
N PRO A 108 4.90 -1.76 -17.50
CA PRO A 108 5.30 -2.48 -18.70
C PRO A 108 6.73 -2.17 -19.12
N GLY A 109 7.48 -3.19 -19.56
CA GLY A 109 8.86 -3.04 -20.03
C GLY A 109 9.92 -2.92 -18.93
N ARG A 110 9.55 -2.94 -17.64
CA ARG A 110 10.52 -2.89 -16.54
C ARG A 110 11.34 -4.19 -16.46
N LYS A 111 12.63 -4.10 -16.79
CA LYS A 111 13.59 -5.21 -16.63
C LYS A 111 14.21 -5.18 -15.25
N PHE A 112 14.15 -6.30 -14.52
CA PHE A 112 14.78 -6.45 -13.20
C PHE A 112 16.13 -7.17 -13.35
N ARG A 113 17.21 -6.58 -12.83
CA ARG A 113 18.57 -7.17 -12.79
C ARG A 113 19.13 -7.09 -11.36
N GLY A 114 19.99 -8.05 -10.99
CA GLY A 114 20.66 -8.09 -9.68
C GLY A 114 19.67 -7.99 -8.49
N LEU A 115 19.89 -7.02 -7.60
CA LEU A 115 19.01 -6.72 -6.46
C LEU A 115 17.55 -6.48 -6.85
N GLY A 116 17.29 -6.00 -8.08
CA GLY A 116 15.92 -5.84 -8.58
C GLY A 116 15.18 -7.17 -8.73
N ARG A 117 15.88 -8.26 -9.03
CA ARG A 117 15.30 -9.62 -9.11
C ARG A 117 14.95 -10.13 -7.71
N LEU A 118 15.82 -9.89 -6.73
CA LEU A 118 15.56 -10.23 -5.33
C LEU A 118 14.35 -9.45 -4.79
N TYR A 119 14.33 -8.13 -4.98
CA TYR A 119 13.18 -7.29 -4.65
C TYR A 119 11.89 -7.83 -5.27
N ARG A 120 11.96 -8.21 -6.55
CA ARG A 120 10.81 -8.75 -7.26
C ARG A 120 10.33 -10.09 -6.69
N ALA A 121 11.25 -10.99 -6.36
CA ALA A 121 10.93 -12.26 -5.72
C ALA A 121 10.28 -12.05 -4.35
N VAL A 122 10.78 -11.09 -3.55
CA VAL A 122 10.17 -10.71 -2.27
C VAL A 122 8.74 -10.20 -2.48
N VAL A 123 8.54 -9.24 -3.39
CA VAL A 123 7.21 -8.72 -3.72
C VAL A 123 6.26 -9.83 -4.12
N GLN A 124 6.65 -10.71 -5.05
CA GLN A 124 5.80 -11.81 -5.51
C GLN A 124 5.49 -12.81 -4.39
N THR A 125 6.41 -13.00 -3.43
CA THR A 125 6.18 -13.83 -2.26
C THR A 125 5.10 -13.24 -1.36
N LEU A 126 5.13 -11.93 -1.13
CA LEU A 126 4.09 -11.23 -0.35
C LEU A 126 2.75 -11.22 -1.09
N GLU A 127 2.75 -10.94 -2.40
CA GLU A 127 1.56 -11.01 -3.26
C GLU A 127 0.89 -12.38 -3.16
N ARG A 128 1.63 -13.49 -3.32
CA ARG A 128 1.06 -14.84 -3.23
C ARG A 128 0.43 -15.17 -1.87
N ARG A 129 0.95 -14.58 -0.80
CA ARG A 129 0.42 -14.75 0.56
C ARG A 129 -0.80 -13.89 0.84
N SER A 130 -1.13 -12.95 -0.04
CA SER A 130 -2.26 -12.06 0.14
C SER A 130 -3.58 -12.81 -0.01
N THR A 131 -4.57 -12.41 0.78
CA THR A 131 -5.95 -12.89 0.60
C THR A 131 -6.50 -12.31 -0.70
N ILE A 132 -6.38 -11.00 -0.88
CA ILE A 132 -6.85 -10.25 -2.06
C ILE A 132 -5.69 -9.44 -2.65
N LEU A 133 -5.66 -9.37 -3.97
CA LEU A 133 -4.82 -8.52 -4.79
C LEU A 133 -5.69 -7.41 -5.39
N LEU A 134 -5.49 -6.17 -4.94
CA LEU A 134 -6.28 -5.03 -5.35
C LEU A 134 -5.46 -4.15 -6.31
N GLY A 135 -5.89 -4.08 -7.57
CA GLY A 135 -5.27 -3.29 -8.63
C GLY A 135 -6.00 -1.99 -8.92
N TYR A 136 -5.27 -0.88 -9.13
CA TYR A 136 -5.88 0.40 -9.51
C TYR A 136 -6.40 0.47 -10.95
N SER A 137 -5.94 -0.43 -11.81
CA SER A 137 -6.15 -0.33 -13.27
C SER A 137 -6.28 -1.70 -13.93
N SER A 138 -6.68 -1.70 -15.20
CA SER A 138 -6.59 -2.89 -16.05
C SER A 138 -5.16 -3.42 -16.14
N VAL A 139 -4.16 -2.53 -16.22
CA VAL A 139 -2.74 -2.91 -16.26
C VAL A 139 -2.34 -3.73 -15.04
N ALA A 140 -2.83 -3.37 -13.85
CA ALA A 140 -2.56 -4.15 -12.64
C ALA A 140 -3.22 -5.54 -12.69
N LEU A 141 -4.44 -5.64 -13.19
CA LEU A 141 -5.12 -6.93 -13.38
C LEU A 141 -4.42 -7.82 -14.43
N ASP A 142 -4.01 -7.24 -15.56
CA ASP A 142 -3.31 -7.98 -16.61
C ASP A 142 -1.95 -8.46 -16.11
N TYR A 143 -1.29 -7.65 -15.28
CA TYR A 143 -0.11 -8.06 -14.52
C TYR A 143 -0.40 -9.28 -13.63
N PHE A 144 -1.50 -9.26 -12.86
CA PHE A 144 -1.83 -10.40 -12.01
C PHE A 144 -2.14 -11.67 -12.82
N ARG A 145 -2.93 -11.54 -13.89
CA ARG A 145 -3.28 -12.65 -14.78
C ARG A 145 -2.06 -13.27 -15.45
N SER A 146 -1.20 -12.43 -16.05
CA SER A 146 0.04 -12.90 -16.70
C SER A 146 1.06 -13.49 -15.72
N SER A 147 0.96 -13.15 -14.43
CA SER A 147 1.79 -13.72 -13.37
C SER A 147 1.21 -14.99 -12.75
N GLY A 148 0.05 -15.47 -13.23
CA GLY A 148 -0.59 -16.70 -12.79
C GLY A 148 -1.27 -16.61 -11.42
N TYR A 149 -1.67 -15.41 -10.98
CA TYR A 149 -2.46 -15.27 -9.76
C TYR A 149 -3.92 -15.72 -9.99
N PRO A 150 -4.56 -16.37 -9.01
CA PRO A 150 -5.96 -16.80 -9.16
C PRO A 150 -6.90 -15.61 -9.34
N SER A 151 -7.82 -15.72 -10.31
CA SER A 151 -8.71 -14.61 -10.70
C SER A 151 -9.63 -14.15 -9.57
N GLU A 152 -10.07 -15.08 -8.72
CA GLU A 152 -10.94 -14.82 -7.57
C GLU A 152 -10.26 -13.96 -6.49
N LYS A 153 -8.92 -13.92 -6.48
CA LYS A 153 -8.16 -13.02 -5.60
C LYS A 153 -7.95 -11.64 -6.20
N CYS A 154 -8.13 -11.47 -7.51
CA CYS A 154 -7.75 -10.27 -8.25
C CYS A 154 -8.94 -9.33 -8.41
N MET A 155 -8.91 -8.20 -7.72
CA MET A 155 -9.97 -7.19 -7.75
C MET A 155 -9.45 -5.88 -8.31
N ARG A 156 -10.31 -5.13 -9.01
CA ARG A 156 -10.02 -3.78 -9.49
C ARG A 156 -10.72 -2.76 -8.62
N ALA A 157 -9.97 -1.83 -8.03
CA ALA A 157 -10.51 -0.65 -7.38
C ALA A 157 -9.90 0.59 -8.05
N VAL A 158 -10.68 1.25 -8.90
CA VAL A 158 -10.26 2.48 -9.56
C VAL A 158 -10.21 3.62 -8.54
N ASN A 159 -9.23 4.50 -8.66
CA ASN A 159 -9.21 5.73 -7.86
C ASN A 159 -10.45 6.57 -8.22
N CYS A 160 -11.26 6.88 -7.22
CA CYS A 160 -12.33 7.84 -7.36
C CYS A 160 -11.80 9.23 -7.01
N VAL A 161 -12.08 10.21 -7.87
CA VAL A 161 -11.89 11.62 -7.54
C VAL A 161 -12.93 12.00 -6.47
N ASP A 162 -12.57 12.90 -5.56
CA ASP A 162 -13.52 13.47 -4.61
C ASP A 162 -14.51 14.37 -5.37
N THR A 163 -15.62 13.77 -5.78
CA THR A 163 -16.66 14.44 -6.57
C THR A 163 -17.26 15.61 -5.82
N ASP A 164 -17.39 15.52 -4.50
CA ASP A 164 -18.06 16.56 -3.70
C ASP A 164 -17.21 17.82 -3.67
N ARG A 165 -15.90 17.65 -3.55
CA ARG A 165 -14.94 18.76 -3.68
C ARG A 165 -14.98 19.37 -5.08
N VAL A 166 -14.94 18.55 -6.14
CA VAL A 166 -14.98 19.06 -7.52
C VAL A 166 -16.26 19.84 -7.78
N PHE A 167 -17.42 19.35 -7.32
CA PHE A 167 -18.68 20.06 -7.48
C PHE A 167 -18.75 21.34 -6.64
N SER A 168 -18.17 21.36 -5.44
CA SER A 168 -18.10 22.55 -4.61
C SER A 168 -17.21 23.63 -5.23
N ASP A 169 -16.06 23.25 -5.79
CA ASP A 169 -15.14 24.16 -6.48
C ASP A 169 -15.77 24.74 -7.76
N ILE A 170 -16.57 23.95 -8.50
CA ILE A 170 -17.33 24.42 -9.68
C ILE A 170 -18.46 25.37 -9.27
N ALA A 171 -19.16 25.10 -8.17
CA ALA A 171 -20.28 25.93 -7.71
C ALA A 171 -19.82 27.28 -7.11
N ALA A 172 -18.56 27.36 -6.67
CA ALA A 172 -17.96 28.56 -6.08
C ALA A 172 -17.23 29.47 -7.08
N GLY A 173 -17.04 29.03 -8.34
CA GLY A 173 -16.41 29.78 -9.43
C GLY A 173 -17.41 30.29 -10.45
#